data_AF-A0A8T2Q8H3-F1
#
_entry.id   AF-A0A8T2Q8H3-F1
#
_cell.length_a   1.000
_cell.length_b   1.000
_cell.length_c   1.000
_cell.angle_alpha   90.00
_cell.angle_beta   90.00
_cell.angle_gamma   90.00
#
_symmetry.space_group_name_H-M   'P 1'
#
loop_
_entity.id
_entity.type
_entity.pdbx_description
1 polymer ?
#
loop_
_entity_poly.entity_id
_entity_poly.type
_entity_poly.pdbx_seq_one_letter_code
_entity_poly.pdbx_strand_id
1 'polypeptide(L)'
;MTAAMEKWRAPGELLGWASEYTSGRGTYVWNNKIYASVVGIEVVSQPPVAAETKGPLIEVVGGKRHGAVPEPGLVVTGKVGKVTGKTASVEIVCVGSRVVKEKFSGIVSSGSKMFVLQK
;
A
#
# COMPACT_ATOMS: atom_id res chain seq x y z
N MET A 1 -6.29 -25.19 -11.43
CA MET A 1 -5.06 -24.48 -11.00
C MET A 1 -4.64 -23.59 -12.15
N THR A 2 -5.16 -22.36 -12.23
CA THR A 2 -4.83 -21.45 -13.33
C THR A 2 -3.67 -20.60 -12.88
N ALA A 3 -2.49 -20.84 -13.45
CA ALA A 3 -1.33 -20.00 -13.24
C ALA A 3 -1.67 -18.59 -13.73
N ALA A 4 -1.90 -17.66 -12.81
CA ALA A 4 -1.92 -16.24 -13.13
C ALA A 4 -0.49 -15.90 -13.57
N MET A 5 -0.28 -15.82 -14.88
CA MET A 5 1.00 -15.46 -15.46
C MET A 5 1.36 -14.08 -14.92
N GLU A 6 2.44 -13.99 -14.12
CA GLU A 6 2.93 -12.73 -13.58
C GLU A 6 3.43 -11.86 -14.73
N LYS A 7 2.53 -11.01 -15.25
CA LYS A 7 2.83 -10.15 -16.37
C LYS A 7 3.36 -8.82 -15.86
N TRP A 8 4.66 -8.63 -15.99
CA TRP A 8 5.32 -7.37 -15.66
C TRP A 8 4.96 -6.30 -16.69
N ARG A 9 4.70 -5.08 -16.22
CA ARG A 9 4.30 -3.94 -17.02
C ARG A 9 5.17 -2.74 -16.67
N ALA A 10 5.59 -1.99 -17.68
CA ALA A 10 6.28 -0.72 -17.50
C ALA A 10 5.28 0.46 -17.53
N PRO A 11 5.60 1.60 -16.88
CA PRO A 11 4.83 2.83 -17.01
C PRO A 11 4.67 3.22 -18.48
N GLY A 12 3.44 3.56 -18.89
CA GLY A 12 3.09 3.89 -20.26
C GLY A 12 2.68 2.70 -21.12
N GLU A 13 2.74 1.47 -20.59
CA GLU A 13 2.32 0.28 -21.32
C GLU A 13 0.79 0.15 -21.37
N LEU A 14 0.26 -0.23 -22.54
CA LEU A 14 -1.17 -0.41 -22.77
C LEU A 14 -1.65 -1.73 -22.13
N LEU A 15 -2.65 -1.63 -21.25
CA LEU A 15 -3.25 -2.76 -20.55
C LEU A 15 -4.53 -3.24 -21.22
N GLY A 16 -5.37 -2.30 -21.68
CA GLY A 16 -6.66 -2.63 -22.29
C GLY A 16 -7.52 -1.41 -22.58
N TRP A 17 -8.78 -1.65 -22.94
CA TRP A 17 -9.76 -0.60 -23.24
C TRP A 17 -10.62 -0.33 -22.00
N ALA A 18 -10.89 0.95 -21.72
CA ALA A 18 -11.71 1.35 -20.57
C ALA A 18 -13.20 0.97 -20.72
N SER A 19 -13.61 0.55 -21.92
CA SER A 19 -14.94 -0.01 -22.20
C SER A 19 -15.11 -1.44 -21.71
N GLU A 20 -14.02 -2.22 -21.67
CA GLU A 20 -14.04 -3.64 -21.28
C GLU A 20 -13.49 -3.87 -19.87
N TYR A 21 -12.68 -2.95 -19.37
CA TYR A 21 -11.96 -3.09 -18.11
C TYR A 21 -12.15 -1.87 -17.23
N THR A 22 -12.12 -2.09 -15.93
CA THR A 22 -12.11 -1.00 -14.95
C THR A 22 -10.66 -0.71 -14.54
N SER A 23 -10.23 0.55 -14.61
CA SER A 23 -8.91 0.97 -14.13
C SER A 23 -8.85 0.97 -12.61
N GLY A 24 -7.92 0.22 -12.03
CA GLY A 24 -7.64 0.22 -10.60
C GLY A 24 -6.26 0.82 -10.25
N ARG A 25 -5.72 0.46 -9.09
CA ARG A 25 -4.48 1.08 -8.58
C ARG A 25 -3.30 0.84 -9.52
N GLY A 26 -2.44 1.84 -9.66
CA GLY A 26 -1.26 1.77 -10.53
C GLY A 26 -1.57 1.85 -12.02
N THR A 27 -2.80 2.21 -12.40
CA THR A 27 -3.22 2.41 -13.80
C THR A 27 -3.90 3.77 -13.97
N TYR A 28 -3.92 4.30 -15.19
CA TYR A 28 -4.67 5.50 -15.55
C TYR A 28 -5.37 5.32 -16.88
N VAL A 29 -6.44 6.08 -17.12
CA VAL A 29 -7.20 6.06 -18.37
C VAL A 29 -6.83 7.27 -19.21
N TRP A 30 -6.48 7.05 -20.47
CA TRP A 30 -6.22 8.09 -21.45
C TRP A 30 -6.83 7.69 -22.80
N ASN A 31 -7.65 8.55 -23.41
CA ASN A 31 -8.31 8.28 -24.70
C ASN A 31 -9.00 6.90 -24.77
N ASN A 32 -9.81 6.57 -23.75
CA ASN A 32 -10.52 5.28 -23.63
C ASN A 32 -9.60 4.03 -23.55
N LYS A 33 -8.31 4.22 -23.28
CA LYS A 33 -7.31 3.17 -23.10
C LYS A 33 -6.74 3.23 -21.70
N ILE A 34 -6.50 2.07 -21.10
CA ILE A 34 -5.92 1.95 -19.77
C ILE A 34 -4.42 1.71 -19.93
N TYR A 35 -3.63 2.54 -19.27
CA TYR A 35 -2.18 2.49 -19.25
C TYR A 35 -1.67 2.19 -17.85
N ALA A 36 -0.55 1.49 -17.77
CA ALA A 36 0.19 1.33 -16.53
C ALA A 36 0.81 2.67 -16.10
N SER A 37 0.64 3.04 -14.84
CA SER A 37 1.28 4.22 -14.24
C SER A 37 2.55 3.87 -13.48
N VAL A 38 2.72 2.61 -13.08
CA VAL A 38 3.81 2.14 -12.22
C VAL A 38 4.44 0.88 -12.81
N VAL A 39 5.73 0.66 -12.54
CA VAL A 39 6.39 -0.62 -12.87
C VAL A 39 5.89 -1.68 -11.89
N GLY A 40 5.26 -2.74 -12.38
CA GLY A 40 4.69 -3.76 -11.50
C GLY A 40 4.10 -4.96 -12.22
N ILE A 41 3.46 -5.82 -11.44
CA ILE A 41 2.76 -7.01 -11.95
C ILE A 41 1.30 -6.63 -12.19
N GLU A 42 0.81 -6.97 -13.37
CA GLU A 42 -0.60 -6.86 -13.72
C GLU A 42 -1.42 -7.89 -12.94
N VAL A 43 -2.41 -7.40 -12.20
CA VAL A 43 -3.39 -8.21 -11.47
C VAL A 43 -4.76 -7.88 -12.02
N VAL A 44 -5.33 -8.82 -12.76
CA VAL A 44 -6.71 -8.74 -13.25
C VAL A 44 -7.59 -9.47 -12.25
N SER A 45 -8.44 -8.72 -11.56
CA SER A 45 -9.41 -9.27 -10.61
C SER A 45 -10.83 -9.15 -11.16
N GLN A 46 -11.61 -10.22 -11.03
CA GLN A 46 -13.03 -10.17 -11.35
C GLN A 46 -13.75 -9.42 -10.22
N PRO A 47 -14.63 -8.45 -10.50
CA PRO A 47 -15.40 -7.79 -9.47
C PRO A 47 -16.28 -8.82 -8.73
N PRO A 48 -16.51 -8.65 -7.42
CA PRO A 48 -17.46 -9.47 -6.70
C PRO A 48 -18.84 -9.31 -7.37
N VAL A 49 -19.56 -10.44 -7.45
CA VAL A 49 -20.78 -10.72 -8.23
C VAL A 49 -21.98 -9.75 -7.99
N ALA A 50 -21.80 -8.68 -7.23
CA ALA A 50 -22.85 -7.74 -6.80
C ALA A 50 -22.85 -6.37 -7.52
N ALA A 51 -21.92 -6.11 -8.46
CA ALA A 51 -21.89 -4.86 -9.23
C ALA A 51 -21.97 -5.15 -10.74
N GLU A 52 -23.16 -5.51 -11.18
CA GLU A 52 -23.53 -5.67 -12.59
C GLU A 52 -23.33 -4.33 -13.32
N THR A 53 -22.30 -4.20 -14.16
CA THR A 53 -22.17 -3.32 -15.35
C THR A 53 -20.69 -3.08 -15.71
N LYS A 54 -19.75 -3.18 -14.76
CA LYS A 54 -18.33 -2.86 -15.01
C LYS A 54 -17.47 -4.11 -15.17
N GLY A 55 -16.72 -4.17 -16.27
CA GLY A 55 -15.84 -5.30 -16.59
C GLY A 55 -14.67 -5.46 -15.61
N PRO A 56 -13.85 -6.53 -15.78
CA PRO A 56 -12.77 -6.90 -14.85
C PRO A 56 -11.86 -5.73 -14.46
N LEU A 57 -11.49 -5.67 -13.18
CA LEU A 57 -10.63 -4.63 -12.62
C LEU A 57 -9.16 -4.98 -12.90
N ILE A 58 -8.47 -4.11 -13.64
CA ILE A 58 -7.02 -4.22 -13.88
C ILE A 58 -6.29 -3.32 -12.89
N GLU A 59 -5.42 -3.89 -12.08
CA GLU A 59 -4.48 -3.18 -11.22
C GLU A 59 -3.04 -3.52 -11.62
N VAL A 60 -2.12 -2.56 -11.50
CA VAL A 60 -0.68 -2.85 -11.60
C VAL A 60 -0.07 -2.65 -10.23
N VAL A 61 0.33 -3.76 -9.62
CA VAL A 61 0.92 -3.75 -8.28
C VAL A 61 2.43 -3.61 -8.41
N GLY A 62 2.94 -2.44 -8.03
CA GLY A 62 4.38 -2.19 -8.01
C GLY A 62 5.11 -3.06 -6.99
N GLY A 63 6.32 -3.51 -7.34
CA GLY A 63 7.19 -4.30 -6.46
C GLY A 63 7.68 -3.54 -5.21
N LYS A 64 7.56 -2.21 -5.22
CA LYS A 64 7.78 -1.35 -4.04
C LYS A 64 6.44 -0.99 -3.42
N ARG A 65 5.78 -1.95 -2.79
CA ARG A 65 4.76 -1.60 -1.80
C ARG A 65 5.48 -0.85 -0.69
N HIS A 66 5.21 0.46 -0.56
CA HIS A 66 5.45 1.12 0.71
C HIS A 66 4.84 0.22 1.78
N GLY A 67 5.59 -0.05 2.85
CA GLY A 67 5.08 -0.78 4.00
C GLY A 67 3.83 -0.11 4.55
N ALA A 68 3.22 -0.68 5.59
CA ALA A 68 2.15 0.02 6.30
C ALA A 68 2.68 1.41 6.74
N VAL A 69 2.19 2.46 6.08
CA VAL A 69 2.55 3.85 6.42
C VAL A 69 1.76 4.23 7.67
N PRO A 70 2.40 4.81 8.70
CA PRO A 70 1.68 5.30 9.86
C PRO A 70 0.77 6.46 9.48
N GLU A 71 -0.54 6.26 9.55
CA GLU A 71 -1.53 7.32 9.38
C GLU A 71 -1.89 7.97 10.73
N PRO A 72 -2.19 9.28 10.77
CA PRO A 72 -2.65 9.95 11.98
C PRO A 72 -3.88 9.27 12.57
N GLY A 73 -3.86 9.00 13.87
CA GLY A 73 -4.96 8.30 14.58
C GLY A 73 -4.79 6.78 14.68
N LEU A 74 -3.79 6.19 14.02
CA LEU A 74 -3.45 4.78 14.19
C LEU A 74 -2.47 4.57 15.35
N VAL A 75 -2.66 3.46 16.08
CA VAL A 75 -1.75 3.04 17.15
C VAL A 75 -0.54 2.36 16.52
N VAL A 76 0.66 2.83 16.87
CA VAL A 76 1.93 2.26 16.40
C VAL A 76 2.66 1.57 17.54
N THR A 77 3.30 0.45 17.24
CA THR A 77 4.18 -0.27 18.16
C THR A 77 5.61 -0.12 17.69
N GLY A 78 6.50 0.30 18.59
CA GLY A 78 7.89 0.55 18.26
C GLY A 78 8.83 0.26 19.41
N LYS A 79 10.09 -0.01 19.07
CA LYS A 79 11.18 -0.18 20.02
C LYS A 79 11.67 1.18 20.45
N VAL A 80 11.68 1.44 21.76
CA VAL A 80 12.29 2.66 22.30
C VAL A 80 13.80 2.57 22.12
N GLY A 81 14.37 3.56 21.45
CA GLY A 81 15.80 3.77 21.31
C GLY A 81 16.33 4.60 22.47
N LYS A 82 16.99 5.72 22.16
CA LYS A 82 17.60 6.59 23.17
C LYS A 82 16.55 7.48 23.83
N VAL A 83 16.54 7.51 25.15
CA VAL A 83 15.79 8.49 25.95
C VAL A 83 16.74 9.61 26.36
N THR A 84 16.38 10.85 26.05
CA THR A 84 17.15 12.05 26.39
C THR A 84 16.22 13.12 26.94
N GLY A 85 16.28 13.36 28.26
CA GLY A 85 15.43 14.34 28.93
C GLY A 85 13.94 14.00 28.82
N LYS A 86 13.14 14.94 28.31
CA LYS A 86 11.69 14.78 28.12
C LYS A 86 11.31 14.14 26.78
N THR A 87 12.30 13.60 26.05
CA THR A 87 12.12 13.10 24.69
C THR A 87 12.71 11.70 24.55
N ALA A 88 12.02 10.82 23.84
CA ALA A 88 12.49 9.48 23.50
C ALA A 88 12.43 9.26 21.99
N SER A 89 13.50 8.72 21.42
CA SER A 89 13.51 8.23 20.03
C SER A 89 12.93 6.82 19.99
N VAL A 90 12.08 6.52 19.02
CA VAL A 90 11.37 5.23 18.89
C VAL A 90 11.49 4.72 17.46
N GLU A 91 11.91 3.48 17.26
CA GLU A 91 11.89 2.81 15.95
C GLU A 91 10.57 2.05 15.80
N ILE A 92 9.71 2.47 14.87
CA ILE A 92 8.39 1.89 14.65
C ILE A 92 8.53 0.57 13.89
N VAL A 93 7.91 -0.48 14.43
CA VAL A 93 7.95 -1.85 13.87
C VAL A 93 6.59 -2.25 13.29
N CYS A 94 5.49 -1.85 13.93
CA CYS A 94 4.13 -2.18 13.51
C CYS A 94 3.21 -0.96 13.53
N VAL A 95 2.30 -0.87 12.56
CA VAL A 95 1.20 0.09 12.51
C VAL A 95 -0.10 -0.71 12.61
N GLY A 96 -0.81 -0.58 13.74
CA GLY A 96 -1.97 -1.41 14.07
C GLY A 96 -1.61 -2.90 14.06
N SER A 97 -2.24 -3.66 13.16
CA SER A 97 -2.00 -5.10 12.95
C SER A 97 -1.02 -5.42 11.83
N ARG A 98 -0.43 -4.41 11.18
CA ARG A 98 0.46 -4.60 10.02
C ARG A 98 1.91 -4.33 10.39
N VAL A 99 2.79 -5.26 10.05
CA VAL A 99 4.24 -5.11 10.20
C VAL A 99 4.76 -4.16 9.13
N VAL A 100 5.53 -3.17 9.55
CA VAL A 100 6.17 -2.21 8.65
C VAL A 100 7.51 -2.77 8.19
N LYS A 101 7.73 -2.81 6.87
CA LYS A 101 9.00 -3.30 6.29
C LYS A 101 10.08 -2.21 6.28
N GLU A 102 9.67 -0.95 6.23
CA GLU A 102 10.57 0.20 6.23
C GLU A 102 10.79 0.70 7.66
N LYS A 103 12.01 1.15 7.96
CA LYS A 103 12.33 1.69 9.28
C LYS A 103 11.78 3.10 9.40
N PHE A 104 10.74 3.27 10.21
CA PHE A 104 10.25 4.60 10.58
C PHE A 104 10.79 4.97 11.96
N SER A 105 11.33 6.19 12.09
CA SER A 105 11.78 6.74 13.38
C SER A 105 10.79 7.79 13.85
N GLY A 106 10.31 7.63 15.07
CA GLY A 106 9.43 8.56 15.77
C GLY A 106 10.15 9.22 16.94
N ILE A 107 9.71 10.43 17.29
CA ILE A 107 10.16 11.14 18.48
C ILE A 107 8.94 11.35 19.37
N VAL A 108 9.05 10.94 20.62
CA VAL A 108 7.96 11.10 21.59
C VAL A 108 8.41 12.03 22.70
N SER A 109 7.56 13.00 23.06
CA SER A 109 7.81 13.92 24.16
C SER A 109 6.88 13.65 25.35
N SER A 110 7.27 14.08 26.54
CA SER A 110 6.55 13.86 27.81
C SER A 110 5.08 14.32 27.83
N GLY A 111 4.63 15.12 26.85
CA GLY A 111 3.22 15.53 26.70
C GLY A 111 2.38 14.61 25.81
N SER A 112 2.99 13.60 25.20
CA SER A 112 2.32 12.67 24.29
C SER A 112 1.77 11.46 25.06
N LYS A 113 0.48 11.15 24.85
CA LYS A 113 -0.19 9.98 25.45
C LYS A 113 0.31 8.72 24.75
N MET A 114 1.12 7.90 25.43
CA MET A 114 1.64 6.63 24.88
C MET A 114 1.16 5.44 25.72
N PHE A 115 0.66 4.41 25.05
CA PHE A 115 0.50 3.08 25.64
C PHE A 115 1.76 2.27 25.33
N VAL A 116 2.69 2.19 26.29
CA VAL A 116 3.84 1.30 26.21
C VAL A 116 3.38 -0.07 26.69
N LEU A 117 3.24 -1.05 25.78
CA LEU A 117 3.22 -2.45 26.19
C LEU A 117 4.65 -2.85 26.58
N GLN A 118 4.95 -2.82 27.87
CA GLN A 118 6.11 -3.53 28.40
C GLN A 118 5.74 -5.00 28.58
N LYS A 119 6.58 -5.89 28.04
CA LYS A 119 6.57 -7.31 28.36
C LYS A 119 7.43 -7.54 29.59
#